data_AF-A0A1F4CKM7-F1
#
_entry.id   AF-A0A1F4CKM7-F1
#
_cell.length_a   1.000
_cell.length_b   1.000
_cell.length_c   1.000
_cell.angle_alpha   90.00
_cell.angle_beta   90.00
_cell.angle_gamma   90.00
#
_symmetry.space_group_name_H-M   'P 1'
#
loop_
_entity.id
_entity.type
_entity.pdbx_description
1 polymer ?
#
loop_
_entity_poly.entity_id
_entity_poly.type
_entity_poly.pdbx_seq_one_letter_code
_entity_poly.pdbx_strand_id
1 'polypeptide(L)'
;RDAPYFGFEIPEAPGKYFYVWLDAPVGYFASFRNLCDEKGIDFESFTDAVKSRDQGTEMIHFIGKDILYFHALFWPAMLESAKFRTPNHIYAHGFLTVNGEKMSKSRGTFITAESYLKQGLNPEWLRYYYAAKLNSTMGDIDLNLDDFVARVNSDLVGKYVNIASRASSFLSRFFGGKLCDESEEVTVENVSAIGVVEVEEEIAQAYDGREYGKAIRAMMSFADKVNQYFDSNKPWELAKQPEKSKQLHWVCSEAISCFYRMTIFLKPVLPALAGQAEAFLGTPNLEWDDLSRRPIQVNKYEHLMTRVDRKQIDALVEANKESMQAITHSPARHAAHQVHAEAKVEIAPTVSIDEFSKVDLRIAKIVNAEQVEGADKLLKLTLDVGGETRTVFAGIKSAYDPEKLKGRLTVMVANLAPRKMKFGVSEGMVLAASGDGPGLFLLSPDSGAQPGMKVK
;
A
#
# COMPACT_ATOMS: atom_id res chain seq x y z
N ARG A 1 -6.01 23.07 -20.37
CA ARG A 1 -4.94 23.83 -19.67
C ARG A 1 -4.37 24.83 -20.66
N ASP A 2 -3.91 26.00 -20.20
CA ASP A 2 -3.30 27.00 -21.08
C ASP A 2 -1.78 26.78 -21.17
N ALA A 3 -1.17 27.22 -22.27
CA ALA A 3 0.28 27.28 -22.38
C ALA A 3 0.90 28.19 -21.29
N PRO A 4 2.11 27.88 -20.78
CA PRO A 4 2.92 26.70 -21.08
C PRO A 4 2.42 25.45 -20.34
N TYR A 5 2.31 24.32 -21.05
CA TYR A 5 1.93 23.02 -20.49
C TYR A 5 2.63 21.89 -21.25
N PHE A 6 3.07 20.84 -20.54
CA PHE A 6 3.61 19.64 -21.17
C PHE A 6 2.50 18.61 -21.30
N GLY A 7 1.99 18.44 -22.52
CA GLY A 7 0.90 17.51 -22.83
C GLY A 7 0.48 17.63 -24.29
N PHE A 8 -0.65 17.02 -24.63
CA PHE A 8 -1.19 17.09 -25.99
C PHE A 8 -1.99 18.38 -26.20
N GLU A 9 -1.68 19.10 -27.28
CA GLU A 9 -2.44 20.28 -27.69
C GLU A 9 -3.84 19.86 -28.18
N ILE A 10 -4.87 20.63 -27.83
CA ILE A 10 -6.25 20.36 -28.23
C ILE A 10 -6.40 20.74 -29.70
N PRO A 11 -6.88 19.82 -30.56
CA PRO A 11 -7.17 20.14 -31.96
C PRO A 11 -8.07 21.37 -32.07
N GLU A 12 -7.76 22.25 -33.01
CA GLU A 12 -8.53 23.47 -33.30
C GLU A 12 -8.54 24.52 -32.16
N ALA A 13 -7.74 24.35 -31.10
CA ALA A 13 -7.61 25.31 -30.01
C ALA A 13 -6.14 25.63 -29.69
N PRO A 14 -5.47 26.48 -30.51
CA PRO A 14 -4.06 26.82 -30.34
C PRO A 14 -3.74 27.34 -28.93
N GLY A 15 -2.67 26.82 -28.33
CA GLY A 15 -2.23 27.19 -26.98
C GLY A 15 -3.08 26.59 -25.85
N LYS A 16 -4.02 25.70 -26.15
CA LYS A 16 -4.81 24.93 -25.17
C LYS A 16 -4.40 23.47 -25.21
N TYR A 17 -4.27 22.86 -24.03
CA TYR A 17 -3.81 21.48 -23.85
C TYR A 17 -4.85 20.65 -23.11
N PHE A 18 -4.93 19.36 -23.42
CA PHE A 18 -5.69 18.42 -22.61
C PHE A 18 -5.12 18.39 -21.19
N TYR A 19 -6.01 18.31 -20.20
CA TYR A 19 -5.58 18.11 -18.82
C TYR A 19 -5.24 16.64 -18.62
N VAL A 20 -4.20 16.33 -17.85
CA VAL A 20 -3.70 14.96 -17.65
C VAL A 20 -4.77 13.95 -17.22
N TRP A 21 -5.80 14.38 -16.49
CA TRP A 21 -6.90 13.47 -16.09
C TRP A 21 -7.84 13.07 -17.24
N LEU A 22 -7.74 13.73 -18.40
CA LEU A 22 -8.41 13.32 -19.63
C LEU A 22 -7.55 12.33 -20.42
N ASP A 23 -6.26 12.61 -20.62
CA ASP A 23 -5.40 11.76 -21.45
C ASP A 23 -4.82 10.53 -20.74
N ALA A 24 -4.62 10.58 -19.42
CA ALA A 24 -4.04 9.47 -18.65
C ALA A 24 -4.80 8.14 -18.80
N PRO A 25 -6.14 8.06 -18.62
CA PRO A 25 -6.86 6.80 -18.81
C PRO A 25 -6.93 6.36 -20.29
N VAL A 26 -6.83 7.29 -21.24
CA VAL A 26 -6.67 6.93 -22.67
C VAL A 26 -5.34 6.19 -22.89
N GLY A 27 -4.34 6.43 -22.04
CA GLY A 27 -3.09 5.69 -22.00
C GLY A 27 -3.27 4.16 -21.87
N TYR A 28 -4.33 3.67 -21.23
CA TYR A 28 -4.63 2.22 -21.20
C TYR A 28 -4.84 1.67 -22.61
N PHE A 29 -5.57 2.39 -23.44
CA PHE A 29 -5.88 1.99 -24.81
C PHE A 29 -4.67 2.19 -25.72
N ALA A 30 -3.91 3.27 -25.53
CA ALA A 30 -2.68 3.50 -26.29
C ALA A 30 -1.65 2.38 -26.02
N SER A 31 -1.44 2.02 -24.76
CA SER A 31 -0.57 0.90 -24.35
C SER A 31 -1.04 -0.43 -24.95
N PHE A 32 -2.35 -0.72 -24.84
CA PHE A 32 -2.90 -1.95 -25.39
C PHE A 32 -2.85 -2.00 -26.92
N ARG A 33 -3.09 -0.87 -27.61
CA ARG A 33 -2.92 -0.77 -29.07
C ARG A 33 -1.49 -1.08 -29.47
N ASN A 34 -0.50 -0.54 -28.77
CA ASN A 34 0.90 -0.82 -29.06
C ASN A 34 1.22 -2.32 -28.96
N LEU A 35 0.70 -3.00 -27.94
CA LEU A 35 0.81 -4.46 -27.83
C LEU A 35 0.06 -5.19 -28.96
N CYS A 36 -1.13 -4.71 -29.33
CA CYS A 36 -1.93 -5.28 -30.42
C CYS A 36 -1.18 -5.24 -31.75
N ASP A 37 -0.55 -4.11 -32.05
CA ASP A 37 0.24 -3.93 -33.28
C ASP A 37 1.46 -4.86 -33.29
N GLU A 38 2.09 -5.10 -32.13
CA GLU A 38 3.24 -6.02 -32.01
C GLU A 38 2.83 -7.50 -32.16
N LYS A 39 1.71 -7.90 -31.54
CA LYS A 39 1.29 -9.30 -31.45
C LYS A 39 0.25 -9.72 -32.49
N GLY A 40 -0.25 -8.79 -33.31
CA GLY A 40 -1.35 -9.02 -34.23
C GLY A 40 -2.68 -9.30 -33.51
N ILE A 41 -2.89 -8.74 -32.32
CA ILE A 41 -4.14 -8.86 -31.59
C ILE A 41 -5.13 -7.84 -32.16
N ASP A 42 -6.38 -8.26 -32.35
CA ASP A 42 -7.45 -7.37 -32.77
C ASP A 42 -7.87 -6.46 -31.62
N PHE A 43 -7.44 -5.20 -31.67
CA PHE A 43 -7.73 -4.20 -30.64
C PHE A 43 -9.24 -4.04 -30.39
N GLU A 44 -10.06 -4.06 -31.46
CA GLU A 44 -11.50 -3.85 -31.34
C GLU A 44 -12.19 -5.00 -30.61
N SER A 45 -11.63 -6.21 -30.65
CA SER A 45 -12.12 -7.35 -29.86
C SER A 45 -12.12 -7.08 -28.35
N PHE A 46 -11.38 -6.08 -27.89
CA PHE A 46 -11.32 -5.69 -26.48
C PHE A 46 -11.87 -4.30 -26.22
N THR A 47 -12.05 -3.43 -27.23
CA THR A 47 -12.45 -2.03 -27.00
C THR A 47 -13.79 -1.64 -27.60
N ASP A 48 -14.25 -2.34 -28.65
CA ASP A 48 -15.59 -2.11 -29.21
C ASP A 48 -16.64 -2.81 -28.36
N ALA A 49 -17.74 -2.12 -28.04
CA ALA A 49 -18.76 -2.62 -27.11
C ALA A 49 -19.50 -3.87 -27.61
N VAL A 50 -19.73 -3.99 -28.91
CA VAL A 50 -20.47 -5.12 -29.49
C VAL A 50 -19.53 -6.30 -29.65
N LYS A 51 -18.39 -6.08 -30.30
CA LYS A 51 -17.40 -7.11 -30.60
C LYS A 51 -16.80 -7.72 -29.33
N SER A 52 -16.52 -6.90 -28.31
CA SER A 52 -15.99 -7.40 -27.05
C SER A 52 -16.97 -8.33 -26.34
N ARG A 53 -18.27 -8.00 -26.37
CA ARG A 53 -19.31 -8.83 -25.78
C ARG A 53 -19.47 -10.14 -26.55
N ASP A 54 -19.52 -10.08 -27.87
CA ASP A 54 -19.71 -11.27 -28.72
C ASP A 54 -18.52 -12.24 -28.61
N GLN A 55 -17.32 -11.74 -28.31
CA GLN A 55 -16.12 -12.54 -28.05
C GLN A 55 -15.88 -12.88 -26.57
N GLY A 56 -16.74 -12.40 -25.66
CA GLY A 56 -16.62 -12.68 -24.23
C GLY A 56 -15.37 -12.10 -23.57
N THR A 57 -14.81 -10.99 -24.07
CA THR A 57 -13.61 -10.39 -23.49
C THR A 57 -13.93 -9.51 -22.29
N GLU A 58 -13.01 -9.48 -21.32
CA GLU A 58 -13.15 -8.67 -20.11
C GLU A 58 -12.11 -7.54 -20.03
N MET A 59 -12.53 -6.42 -19.44
CA MET A 59 -11.70 -5.27 -19.13
C MET A 59 -11.82 -4.97 -17.64
N ILE A 60 -10.69 -5.12 -16.93
CA ILE A 60 -10.61 -5.02 -15.48
C ILE A 60 -9.53 -3.99 -15.12
N HIS A 61 -9.88 -3.02 -14.27
CA HIS A 61 -8.94 -2.02 -13.77
C HIS A 61 -8.63 -2.25 -12.29
N PHE A 62 -7.35 -2.50 -11.98
CA PHE A 62 -6.85 -2.50 -10.60
C PHE A 62 -6.31 -1.12 -10.26
N ILE A 63 -6.83 -0.48 -9.20
CA ILE A 63 -6.52 0.92 -8.87
C ILE A 63 -6.41 1.15 -7.36
N GLY A 64 -5.80 2.28 -6.97
CA GLY A 64 -5.94 2.81 -5.61
C GLY A 64 -7.31 3.45 -5.38
N LYS A 65 -7.79 3.44 -4.13
CA LYS A 65 -9.08 4.07 -3.77
C LYS A 65 -9.13 5.59 -4.00
N ASP A 66 -7.97 6.26 -4.07
CA ASP A 66 -7.83 7.69 -4.30
C ASP A 66 -8.23 8.12 -5.73
N ILE A 67 -8.09 7.23 -6.70
CA ILE A 67 -8.43 7.52 -8.11
C ILE A 67 -9.75 6.88 -8.56
N LEU A 68 -10.52 6.31 -7.61
CA LEU A 68 -11.78 5.62 -7.89
C LEU A 68 -12.80 6.52 -8.58
N TYR A 69 -12.95 7.77 -8.15
CA TYR A 69 -13.89 8.72 -8.75
C TYR A 69 -13.66 8.90 -10.25
N PHE A 70 -12.39 8.99 -10.66
CA PHE A 70 -12.02 9.13 -12.07
C PHE A 70 -12.36 7.89 -12.89
N HIS A 71 -12.12 6.70 -12.32
CA HIS A 71 -12.32 5.43 -13.02
C HIS A 71 -13.78 4.98 -13.04
N ALA A 72 -14.58 5.38 -12.05
CA ALA A 72 -15.98 4.97 -11.93
C ALA A 72 -16.97 5.96 -12.58
N LEU A 73 -16.56 7.21 -12.82
CA LEU A 73 -17.46 8.25 -13.37
C LEU A 73 -16.93 8.87 -14.66
N PHE A 74 -15.78 9.56 -14.59
CA PHE A 74 -15.27 10.29 -15.76
C PHE A 74 -14.87 9.36 -16.89
N TRP A 75 -14.13 8.30 -16.58
CA TRP A 75 -13.63 7.38 -17.60
C TRP A 75 -14.74 6.62 -18.35
N PRO A 76 -15.72 6.00 -17.67
CA PRO A 76 -16.84 5.37 -18.37
C PRO A 76 -17.67 6.36 -19.21
N ALA A 77 -17.89 7.58 -18.70
CA ALA A 77 -18.60 8.61 -19.45
C ALA A 77 -17.86 9.04 -20.73
N MET A 78 -16.53 9.16 -20.65
CA MET A 78 -15.69 9.44 -21.82
C MET A 78 -15.74 8.32 -22.85
N LEU A 79 -15.63 7.06 -22.40
CA LEU A 79 -15.69 5.88 -23.25
C LEU A 79 -17.03 5.77 -23.98
N GLU A 80 -18.13 5.92 -23.24
CA GLU A 80 -19.49 5.87 -23.81
C GLU A 80 -19.69 6.95 -24.88
N SER A 81 -19.26 8.19 -24.59
CA SER A 81 -19.32 9.31 -25.54
C SER A 81 -18.50 9.04 -26.81
N ALA A 82 -17.35 8.40 -26.65
CA ALA A 82 -16.47 7.99 -27.74
C ALA A 82 -16.86 6.63 -28.38
N LYS A 83 -17.99 6.03 -27.98
CA LYS A 83 -18.52 4.75 -28.46
C LYS A 83 -17.58 3.55 -28.26
N PHE A 84 -16.78 3.59 -27.19
CA PHE A 84 -16.02 2.44 -26.72
C PHE A 84 -16.77 1.70 -25.62
N ARG A 85 -16.42 0.43 -25.39
CA ARG A 85 -16.90 -0.31 -24.23
C ARG A 85 -16.47 0.35 -22.93
N THR A 86 -17.20 0.09 -21.85
CA THR A 86 -16.80 0.42 -20.48
C THR A 86 -16.13 -0.77 -19.78
N PRO A 87 -15.39 -0.55 -18.68
CA PRO A 87 -14.77 -1.63 -17.91
C PRO A 87 -15.84 -2.57 -17.30
N ASN A 88 -15.61 -3.89 -17.30
CA ASN A 88 -16.49 -4.83 -16.57
C ASN A 88 -16.38 -4.61 -15.06
N HIS A 89 -15.14 -4.40 -14.61
CA HIS A 89 -14.83 -4.33 -13.20
C HIS A 89 -13.78 -3.27 -12.89
N ILE A 90 -13.95 -2.63 -11.74
CA ILE A 90 -12.97 -1.74 -11.13
C ILE A 90 -12.67 -2.32 -9.75
N TYR A 91 -11.47 -2.84 -9.56
CA TYR A 91 -11.00 -3.42 -8.31
C TYR A 91 -10.09 -2.41 -7.62
N ALA A 92 -10.67 -1.65 -6.68
CA ALA A 92 -9.91 -0.68 -5.90
C ALA A 92 -9.36 -1.31 -4.62
N HIS A 93 -8.14 -0.95 -4.25
CA HIS A 93 -7.50 -1.34 -2.99
C HIS A 93 -7.22 -0.12 -2.10
N GLY A 94 -7.03 -0.36 -0.79
CA GLY A 94 -6.66 0.66 0.17
C GLY A 94 -5.20 1.11 0.05
N PHE A 95 -4.80 2.00 0.96
CA PHE A 95 -3.41 2.45 1.08
C PHE A 95 -2.56 1.43 1.81
N LEU A 96 -1.25 1.56 1.66
CA LEU A 96 -0.27 0.84 2.45
C LEU A 96 0.18 1.68 3.65
N THR A 97 0.12 1.09 4.85
CA THR A 97 0.78 1.60 6.06
C THR A 97 1.99 0.73 6.41
N VAL A 98 2.88 1.25 7.25
CA VAL A 98 4.00 0.49 7.80
C VAL A 98 3.98 0.66 9.31
N ASN A 99 3.91 -0.47 10.04
CA ASN A 99 3.75 -0.52 11.50
C ASN A 99 2.56 0.32 12.02
N GLY A 100 1.43 0.29 11.31
CA GLY A 100 0.19 0.99 11.65
C GLY A 100 0.18 2.49 11.30
N GLU A 101 1.27 3.00 10.71
CA GLU A 101 1.41 4.42 10.40
C GLU A 101 1.55 4.67 8.89
N LYS A 102 1.15 5.87 8.44
CA LYS A 102 1.44 6.32 7.08
C LYS A 102 2.95 6.29 6.84
N MET A 103 3.38 5.80 5.68
CA MET A 103 4.79 5.76 5.28
C MET A 103 5.43 7.14 5.43
N SER A 104 6.61 7.18 6.05
CA SER A 104 7.34 8.42 6.32
C SER A 104 8.82 8.28 5.98
N LYS A 105 9.35 9.31 5.30
CA LYS A 105 10.78 9.42 5.02
C LYS A 105 11.59 9.59 6.30
N SER A 106 11.11 10.38 7.27
CA SER A 106 11.84 10.62 8.52
C SER A 106 11.97 9.38 9.40
N ARG A 107 10.99 8.47 9.34
CA ARG A 107 11.03 7.19 10.06
C ARG A 107 11.73 6.07 9.28
N GLY A 108 12.17 6.31 8.04
CA GLY A 108 12.74 5.29 7.15
C GLY A 108 11.71 4.29 6.61
N THR A 109 10.41 4.49 6.89
CA THR A 109 9.32 3.61 6.49
C THR A 109 8.75 3.94 5.12
N PHE A 110 9.26 4.98 4.45
CA PHE A 110 9.06 5.19 3.02
C PHE A 110 9.96 4.23 2.24
N ILE A 111 9.48 3.00 2.06
CA ILE A 111 10.21 1.93 1.39
C ILE A 111 9.85 1.96 -0.09
N THR A 112 10.84 2.20 -0.95
CA THR A 112 10.66 2.09 -2.40
C THR A 112 10.96 0.67 -2.86
N ALA A 113 10.41 0.25 -3.99
CA ALA A 113 10.75 -1.05 -4.58
C ALA A 113 12.26 -1.16 -4.88
N GLU A 114 12.86 -0.08 -5.36
CA GLU A 114 14.30 -0.02 -5.62
C GLU A 114 15.13 -0.18 -4.34
N SER A 115 14.79 0.54 -3.26
CA SER A 115 15.54 0.43 -2.00
C SER A 115 15.37 -0.95 -1.36
N TYR A 116 14.20 -1.57 -1.45
CA TYR A 116 13.99 -2.95 -1.02
C TYR A 116 14.92 -3.94 -1.75
N LEU A 117 14.98 -3.85 -3.09
CA LEU A 117 15.81 -4.74 -3.91
C LEU A 117 17.31 -4.47 -3.75
N LYS A 118 17.72 -3.19 -3.66
CA LYS A 118 19.12 -2.81 -3.44
C LYS A 118 19.68 -3.37 -2.13
N GLN A 119 18.82 -3.54 -1.11
CA GLN A 119 19.20 -4.16 0.15
C GLN A 119 19.24 -5.70 0.12
N GLY A 120 19.08 -6.30 -1.06
CA GLY A 120 19.18 -7.75 -1.25
C GLY A 120 18.02 -8.52 -0.64
N LEU A 121 16.88 -7.86 -0.36
CA LEU A 121 15.68 -8.53 0.13
C LEU A 121 14.97 -9.24 -1.02
N ASN A 122 14.49 -10.45 -0.77
CA ASN A 122 13.81 -11.25 -1.78
C ASN A 122 12.38 -10.71 -2.01
N PRO A 123 12.00 -10.32 -3.24
CA PRO A 123 10.67 -9.77 -3.55
C PRO A 123 9.53 -10.76 -3.28
N GLU A 124 9.78 -12.07 -3.32
CA GLU A 124 8.80 -13.11 -3.02
C GLU A 124 8.26 -12.99 -1.60
N TRP A 125 9.08 -12.52 -0.64
CA TRP A 125 8.65 -12.30 0.74
C TRP A 125 7.57 -11.21 0.82
N LEU A 126 7.76 -10.11 0.08
CA LEU A 126 6.79 -9.01 0.06
C LEU A 126 5.51 -9.41 -0.68
N ARG A 127 5.63 -10.13 -1.80
CA ARG A 127 4.48 -10.69 -2.53
C ARG A 127 3.64 -11.60 -1.63
N TYR A 128 4.29 -12.52 -0.92
CA TYR A 128 3.62 -13.40 0.04
C TYR A 128 2.86 -12.62 1.10
N TYR A 129 3.55 -11.67 1.75
CA TYR A 129 2.99 -10.93 2.86
C TYR A 129 1.77 -10.09 2.43
N TYR A 130 1.85 -9.44 1.27
CA TYR A 130 0.70 -8.72 0.71
C TYR A 130 -0.44 -9.66 0.34
N ALA A 131 -0.18 -10.78 -0.34
CA ALA A 131 -1.21 -11.76 -0.66
C ALA A 131 -1.91 -12.29 0.61
N ALA A 132 -1.17 -12.51 1.70
CA ALA A 132 -1.73 -12.95 2.97
C ALA A 132 -2.67 -11.94 3.64
N LYS A 133 -2.58 -10.65 3.28
CA LYS A 133 -3.35 -9.55 3.87
C LYS A 133 -4.44 -9.01 2.94
N LEU A 134 -4.24 -9.15 1.62
CA LEU A 134 -5.18 -8.70 0.58
C LEU A 134 -6.51 -9.45 0.65
N ASN A 135 -7.58 -8.74 0.32
CA ASN A 135 -8.95 -9.25 0.24
C ASN A 135 -9.75 -8.41 -0.77
N SER A 136 -11.03 -8.73 -0.96
CA SER A 136 -11.86 -8.06 -1.98
C SER A 136 -12.30 -6.63 -1.62
N THR A 137 -11.92 -6.12 -0.44
CA THR A 137 -12.33 -4.79 0.06
C THR A 137 -11.29 -3.71 -0.19
N MET A 138 -11.69 -2.44 -0.06
CA MET A 138 -10.81 -1.27 -0.16
C MET A 138 -10.09 -0.94 1.17
N GLY A 139 -9.97 -1.92 2.05
CA GLY A 139 -9.28 -1.77 3.34
C GLY A 139 -7.80 -1.45 3.16
N ASP A 140 -7.25 -0.65 4.06
CA ASP A 140 -5.82 -0.37 4.09
C ASP A 140 -5.05 -1.62 4.55
N ILE A 141 -3.84 -1.79 4.02
CA ILE A 141 -2.97 -2.92 4.29
C ILE A 141 -1.80 -2.42 5.12
N ASP A 142 -1.55 -3.08 6.25
CA ASP A 142 -0.40 -2.75 7.08
C ASP A 142 0.76 -3.71 6.85
N LEU A 143 1.91 -3.17 6.47
CA LEU A 143 3.20 -3.84 6.51
C LEU A 143 3.81 -3.66 7.91
N ASN A 144 3.40 -4.53 8.85
CA ASN A 144 4.07 -4.62 10.13
C ASN A 144 5.37 -5.43 9.95
N LEU A 145 6.52 -4.80 10.21
CA LEU A 145 7.83 -5.39 9.91
C LEU A 145 8.17 -6.61 10.79
N ASP A 146 7.64 -6.67 12.02
CA ASP A 146 7.82 -7.84 12.90
C ASP A 146 6.95 -9.02 12.44
N ASP A 147 5.66 -8.77 12.16
CA ASP A 147 4.76 -9.77 11.58
C ASP A 147 5.24 -10.21 10.20
N PHE A 148 5.83 -9.33 9.40
CA PHE A 148 6.45 -9.67 8.11
C PHE A 148 7.52 -10.74 8.25
N VAL A 149 8.51 -10.51 9.13
CA VAL A 149 9.59 -11.46 9.38
C VAL A 149 9.03 -12.77 9.94
N ALA A 150 8.14 -12.69 10.94
CA ALA A 150 7.60 -13.88 11.60
C ALA A 150 6.78 -14.75 10.62
N ARG A 151 5.89 -14.12 9.86
CA ARG A 151 4.97 -14.80 8.93
C ARG A 151 5.72 -15.45 7.78
N VAL A 152 6.59 -14.72 7.09
CA VAL A 152 7.38 -15.30 5.97
C VAL A 152 8.22 -16.48 6.47
N ASN A 153 8.88 -16.35 7.62
CA ASN A 153 9.70 -17.41 8.17
C ASN A 153 8.92 -18.61 8.67
N SER A 154 7.74 -18.41 9.25
CA SER A 154 6.89 -19.49 9.72
C SER A 154 6.25 -20.23 8.55
N ASP A 155 5.61 -19.49 7.64
CA ASP A 155 4.80 -20.07 6.58
C ASP A 155 5.65 -20.64 5.45
N LEU A 156 6.53 -19.83 4.84
CA LEU A 156 7.27 -20.27 3.67
C LEU A 156 8.39 -21.22 4.04
N VAL A 157 9.22 -20.85 5.02
CA VAL A 157 10.38 -21.66 5.41
C VAL A 157 9.97 -22.79 6.37
N GLY A 158 9.15 -22.48 7.38
CA GLY A 158 8.78 -23.44 8.43
C GLY A 158 7.74 -24.47 8.04
N LYS A 159 6.84 -24.15 7.08
CA LYS A 159 5.78 -25.06 6.63
C LYS A 159 5.99 -25.54 5.21
N TYR A 160 5.92 -24.65 4.21
CA TYR A 160 5.89 -25.04 2.80
C TYR A 160 7.22 -25.68 2.33
N VAL A 161 8.33 -24.96 2.39
CA VAL A 161 9.65 -25.45 1.97
C VAL A 161 10.12 -26.62 2.84
N ASN A 162 9.72 -26.64 4.11
CA ASN A 162 10.05 -27.70 5.07
C ASN A 162 9.48 -29.08 4.68
N ILE A 163 8.37 -29.12 3.94
CA ILE A 163 7.81 -30.40 3.43
C ILE A 163 8.79 -31.02 2.44
N ALA A 164 9.19 -30.26 1.41
CA ALA A 164 10.11 -30.73 0.38
C ALA A 164 11.48 -31.09 0.96
N SER A 165 12.05 -30.24 1.82
CA SER A 165 13.39 -30.46 2.37
C SER A 165 13.48 -31.75 3.20
N ARG A 166 12.46 -32.03 4.03
CA ARG A 166 12.44 -33.22 4.89
C ARG A 166 12.16 -34.49 4.11
N ALA A 167 11.13 -34.50 3.27
CA ALA A 167 10.73 -35.69 2.51
C ALA A 167 11.76 -36.09 1.43
N SER A 168 12.33 -35.10 0.72
CA SER A 168 13.32 -35.34 -0.35
C SER A 168 14.58 -36.06 0.15
N SER A 169 14.99 -35.83 1.39
CA SER A 169 16.16 -36.47 1.99
C SER A 169 16.00 -37.99 2.07
N PHE A 170 14.82 -38.46 2.46
CA PHE A 170 14.49 -39.89 2.53
C PHE A 170 14.32 -40.49 1.12
N LEU A 171 13.61 -39.79 0.22
CA LEU A 171 13.46 -40.22 -1.18
C LEU A 171 14.81 -40.40 -1.88
N SER A 172 15.71 -39.43 -1.75
CA SER A 172 17.04 -39.50 -2.36
C SER A 172 17.88 -40.63 -1.76
N ARG A 173 17.85 -40.79 -0.43
CA ARG A 173 18.69 -41.76 0.27
C ARG A 173 18.26 -43.21 0.06
N PHE A 174 16.95 -43.47 0.04
CA PHE A 174 16.41 -44.83 0.05
C PHE A 174 15.77 -45.27 -1.26
N PHE A 175 15.29 -44.33 -2.07
CA PHE A 175 14.42 -44.62 -3.22
C PHE A 175 14.91 -43.97 -4.52
N GLY A 176 16.14 -43.46 -4.54
CA GLY A 176 16.75 -42.84 -5.72
C GLY A 176 15.99 -41.63 -6.27
N GLY A 177 15.22 -40.94 -5.40
CA GLY A 177 14.37 -39.80 -5.78
C GLY A 177 13.04 -40.18 -6.43
N LYS A 178 12.72 -41.46 -6.61
CA LYS A 178 11.45 -41.90 -7.21
C LYS A 178 10.31 -41.84 -6.20
N LEU A 179 9.12 -41.47 -6.65
CA LEU A 179 7.89 -41.55 -5.86
C LEU A 179 7.19 -42.89 -6.05
N CYS A 180 6.40 -43.31 -5.07
CA CYS A 180 5.49 -44.45 -5.19
C CYS A 180 4.40 -44.18 -6.22
N ASP A 181 4.02 -45.24 -6.94
CA ASP A 181 2.82 -45.30 -7.77
C ASP A 181 1.58 -45.40 -6.87
N GLU A 182 0.47 -44.74 -7.24
CA GLU A 182 -0.79 -44.78 -6.48
C GLU A 182 -1.40 -46.20 -6.46
N SER A 183 -1.08 -47.04 -7.44
CA SER A 183 -1.49 -48.44 -7.49
C SER A 183 -0.76 -49.33 -6.48
N GLU A 184 0.33 -48.86 -5.88
CA GLU A 184 0.98 -49.53 -4.76
C GLU A 184 0.22 -49.23 -3.47
N GLU A 185 -0.97 -49.83 -3.36
CA GLU A 185 -1.92 -49.65 -2.26
C GLU A 185 -1.23 -50.00 -0.91
N VAL A 186 -0.77 -48.97 -0.20
CA VAL A 186 -0.44 -49.07 1.21
C VAL A 186 -1.63 -48.53 1.97
N THR A 187 -2.25 -49.34 2.82
CA THR A 187 -3.30 -48.90 3.74
C THR A 187 -2.71 -47.93 4.77
N VAL A 188 -2.47 -46.68 4.37
CA VAL A 188 -2.12 -45.59 5.28
C VAL A 188 -3.40 -44.84 5.57
N GLU A 189 -3.97 -45.09 6.76
CA GLU A 189 -5.28 -44.60 7.23
C GLU A 189 -5.46 -43.06 7.20
N ASN A 190 -4.44 -42.28 6.81
CA ASN A 190 -4.37 -40.83 7.04
C ASN A 190 -4.23 -39.94 5.78
N VAL A 191 -4.28 -40.49 4.55
CA VAL A 191 -4.18 -39.64 3.33
C VAL A 191 -5.46 -38.82 3.10
N SER A 192 -6.63 -39.42 3.35
CA SER A 192 -7.93 -38.72 3.27
C SER A 192 -8.04 -37.53 4.22
N ALA A 193 -7.37 -37.59 5.38
CA ALA A 193 -7.34 -36.50 6.37
C ALA A 193 -6.63 -35.23 5.88
N ILE A 194 -5.83 -35.32 4.80
CA ILE A 194 -5.13 -34.17 4.23
C ILE A 194 -6.13 -33.21 3.52
N GLY A 195 -7.26 -33.73 3.02
CA GLY A 195 -8.39 -32.92 2.53
C GLY A 195 -8.10 -32.14 1.23
N VAL A 196 -7.40 -32.79 0.28
CA VAL A 196 -6.87 -32.13 -0.93
C VAL A 196 -7.96 -31.49 -1.81
N VAL A 197 -9.06 -32.20 -2.08
CA VAL A 197 -10.12 -31.74 -3.01
C VAL A 197 -10.85 -30.50 -2.48
N GLU A 198 -11.16 -30.47 -1.18
CA GLU A 198 -11.87 -29.35 -0.55
C GLU A 198 -11.03 -28.07 -0.59
N VAL A 199 -9.72 -28.20 -0.42
CA VAL A 199 -8.77 -27.08 -0.42
C VAL A 199 -8.61 -26.48 -1.83
N GLU A 200 -8.65 -27.31 -2.87
CA GLU A 200 -8.52 -26.86 -4.27
C GLU A 200 -9.62 -25.88 -4.68
N GLU A 201 -10.88 -26.27 -4.46
CA GLU A 201 -12.03 -25.44 -4.81
C GLU A 201 -12.05 -24.15 -3.97
N GLU A 202 -11.75 -24.25 -2.67
CA GLU A 202 -11.69 -23.08 -1.78
C GLU A 202 -10.64 -22.07 -2.26
N ILE A 203 -9.47 -22.52 -2.67
CA ILE A 203 -8.39 -21.65 -3.16
C ILE A 203 -8.76 -21.03 -4.51
N ALA A 204 -9.30 -21.81 -5.45
CA ALA A 204 -9.71 -21.30 -6.76
C ALA A 204 -10.72 -20.15 -6.61
N GLN A 205 -11.79 -20.40 -5.85
CA GLN A 205 -12.82 -19.39 -5.57
C GLN A 205 -12.26 -18.18 -4.84
N ALA A 206 -11.30 -18.38 -3.94
CA ALA A 206 -10.66 -17.27 -3.23
C ALA A 206 -9.79 -16.40 -4.16
N TYR A 207 -9.09 -16.98 -5.13
CA TYR A 207 -8.35 -16.21 -6.13
C TYR A 207 -9.30 -15.41 -7.05
N ASP A 208 -10.33 -16.06 -7.61
CA ASP A 208 -11.32 -15.40 -8.47
C ASP A 208 -12.05 -14.28 -7.74
N GLY A 209 -12.40 -14.52 -6.47
CA GLY A 209 -13.02 -13.54 -5.58
C GLY A 209 -12.09 -12.44 -5.08
N ARG A 210 -10.79 -12.48 -5.41
CA ARG A 210 -9.73 -11.59 -4.88
C ARG A 210 -9.54 -11.66 -3.36
N GLU A 211 -10.02 -12.74 -2.75
CA GLU A 211 -9.84 -13.08 -1.34
C GLU A 211 -8.47 -13.75 -1.11
N TYR A 212 -7.39 -13.08 -1.53
CA TYR A 212 -6.05 -13.68 -1.52
C TYR A 212 -5.62 -14.13 -0.12
N GLY A 213 -5.96 -13.37 0.93
CA GLY A 213 -5.68 -13.75 2.30
C GLY A 213 -6.43 -15.02 2.72
N LYS A 214 -7.63 -15.28 2.18
CA LYS A 214 -8.34 -16.55 2.38
C LYS A 214 -7.61 -17.69 1.67
N ALA A 215 -7.20 -17.48 0.42
CA ALA A 215 -6.42 -18.46 -0.34
C ALA A 215 -5.12 -18.85 0.41
N ILE A 216 -4.34 -17.87 0.88
CA ILE A 216 -3.11 -18.11 1.65
C ILE A 216 -3.39 -18.86 2.96
N ARG A 217 -4.47 -18.52 3.69
CA ARG A 217 -4.85 -19.25 4.92
C ARG A 217 -5.20 -20.70 4.63
N ALA A 218 -5.98 -20.97 3.58
CA ALA A 218 -6.32 -22.33 3.17
C ALA A 218 -5.06 -23.13 2.80
N MET A 219 -4.14 -22.55 2.02
CA MET A 219 -2.85 -23.17 1.68
C MET A 219 -2.00 -23.48 2.91
N MET A 220 -1.91 -22.56 3.88
CA MET A 220 -1.10 -22.78 5.08
C MET A 220 -1.75 -23.78 6.05
N SER A 221 -3.08 -23.82 6.12
CA SER A 221 -3.79 -24.88 6.84
C SER A 221 -3.56 -26.25 6.20
N PHE A 222 -3.56 -26.32 4.87
CA PHE A 222 -3.17 -27.52 4.14
C PHE A 222 -1.71 -27.91 4.42
N ALA A 223 -0.79 -26.95 4.42
CA ALA A 223 0.60 -27.18 4.82
C ALA A 223 0.73 -27.76 6.23
N ASP A 224 -0.06 -27.25 7.19
CA ASP A 224 -0.09 -27.75 8.57
C ASP A 224 -0.54 -29.22 8.61
N LYS A 225 -1.60 -29.58 7.87
CA LYS A 225 -2.07 -30.98 7.75
C LYS A 225 -0.99 -31.89 7.16
N VAL A 226 -0.29 -31.45 6.11
CA VAL A 226 0.80 -32.22 5.47
C VAL A 226 1.97 -32.42 6.43
N ASN A 227 2.37 -31.37 7.14
CA ASN A 227 3.44 -31.45 8.14
C ASN A 227 3.05 -32.38 9.29
N GLN A 228 1.80 -32.29 9.78
CA GLN A 228 1.26 -33.18 10.81
C GLN A 228 1.23 -34.64 10.34
N TYR A 229 0.76 -34.90 9.11
CA TYR A 229 0.79 -36.23 8.51
C TYR A 229 2.21 -36.81 8.49
N PHE A 230 3.19 -36.02 8.04
CA PHE A 230 4.59 -36.45 7.98
C PHE A 230 5.13 -36.76 9.39
N ASP A 231 4.88 -35.89 10.36
CA ASP A 231 5.38 -36.03 11.73
C ASP A 231 4.71 -37.21 12.47
N SER A 232 3.40 -37.42 12.30
CA SER A 232 2.67 -38.54 12.90
C SER A 232 3.13 -39.90 12.38
N ASN A 233 3.58 -39.98 11.13
CA ASN A 233 4.13 -41.20 10.54
C ASN A 233 5.61 -41.44 10.90
N LYS A 234 6.30 -40.47 11.51
CA LYS A 234 7.67 -40.59 12.03
C LYS A 234 8.66 -41.26 11.05
N PRO A 235 8.89 -40.70 9.86
CA PRO A 235 9.75 -41.31 8.83
C PRO A 235 11.19 -41.58 9.31
N TRP A 236 11.69 -40.83 10.30
CA TRP A 236 12.98 -41.08 10.93
C TRP A 236 13.04 -42.39 11.75
N GLU A 237 11.90 -42.89 12.23
CA GLU A 237 11.77 -44.21 12.87
C GLU A 237 11.54 -45.31 11.82
N LEU A 238 10.68 -45.04 10.83
CA LEU A 238 10.42 -45.97 9.71
C LEU A 238 11.71 -46.28 8.93
N ALA A 239 12.58 -45.29 8.72
CA ALA A 239 13.87 -45.44 8.05
C ALA A 239 14.87 -46.38 8.75
N LYS A 240 14.60 -46.76 10.01
CA LYS A 240 15.41 -47.72 10.77
C LYS A 240 14.85 -49.16 10.70
N GLN A 241 13.68 -49.34 10.08
CA GLN A 241 12.91 -50.58 10.03
C GLN A 241 12.78 -51.04 8.57
N PRO A 242 13.66 -51.93 8.06
CA PRO A 242 13.64 -52.37 6.67
C PRO A 242 12.29 -52.93 6.19
N GLU A 243 11.56 -53.60 7.09
CA GLU A 243 10.23 -54.14 6.84
C GLU A 243 9.16 -53.06 6.59
N LYS A 244 9.40 -51.82 7.03
CA LYS A 244 8.52 -50.66 6.81
C LYS A 244 8.96 -49.78 5.64
N SER A 245 9.88 -50.26 4.80
CA SER A 245 10.40 -49.49 3.65
C SER A 245 9.30 -48.98 2.72
N LYS A 246 8.27 -49.79 2.40
CA LYS A 246 7.12 -49.35 1.59
C LYS A 246 6.33 -48.21 2.23
N GLN A 247 6.11 -48.29 3.55
CA GLN A 247 5.40 -47.22 4.28
C GLN A 247 6.21 -45.92 4.30
N LEU A 248 7.53 -46.00 4.51
CA LEU A 248 8.40 -44.82 4.41
C LEU A 248 8.34 -44.19 3.02
N HIS A 249 8.42 -45.01 1.97
CA HIS A 249 8.37 -44.55 0.58
C HIS A 249 7.04 -43.83 0.29
N TRP A 250 5.93 -44.42 0.71
CA TRP A 250 4.59 -43.83 0.58
C TRP A 250 4.49 -42.48 1.29
N VAL A 251 4.84 -42.42 2.58
CA VAL A 251 4.75 -41.18 3.39
C VAL A 251 5.56 -40.04 2.77
N CYS A 252 6.76 -40.32 2.27
CA CYS A 252 7.58 -39.31 1.62
C CYS A 252 7.02 -38.89 0.25
N SER A 253 6.48 -39.84 -0.50
CA SER A 253 5.87 -39.59 -1.82
C SER A 253 4.59 -38.74 -1.69
N GLU A 254 3.75 -39.02 -0.70
CA GLU A 254 2.56 -38.22 -0.39
C GLU A 254 2.91 -36.78 0.00
N ALA A 255 3.92 -36.61 0.88
CA ALA A 255 4.40 -35.27 1.24
C ALA A 255 4.88 -34.47 0.03
N ILE A 256 5.64 -35.08 -0.88
CA ILE A 256 6.08 -34.42 -2.12
C ILE A 256 4.92 -34.15 -3.07
N SER A 257 3.95 -35.05 -3.17
CA SER A 257 2.76 -34.86 -4.01
C SER A 257 1.89 -33.70 -3.50
N CYS A 258 1.80 -33.52 -2.17
CA CYS A 258 1.15 -32.36 -1.59
C CYS A 258 1.95 -31.07 -1.84
N PHE A 259 3.28 -31.11 -1.69
CA PHE A 259 4.16 -29.99 -2.01
C PHE A 259 4.03 -29.55 -3.48
N TYR A 260 3.88 -30.50 -4.41
CA TYR A 260 3.61 -30.24 -5.82
C TYR A 260 2.30 -29.44 -6.01
N ARG A 261 1.19 -29.87 -5.40
CA ARG A 261 -0.09 -29.13 -5.47
C ARG A 261 0.02 -27.74 -4.84
N MET A 262 0.68 -27.64 -3.68
CA MET A 262 0.97 -26.34 -3.05
C MET A 262 1.79 -25.42 -3.95
N THR A 263 2.71 -25.97 -4.74
CA THR A 263 3.51 -25.19 -5.70
C THR A 263 2.60 -24.55 -6.75
N ILE A 264 1.64 -25.31 -7.29
CA ILE A 264 0.63 -24.80 -8.23
C ILE A 264 -0.17 -23.67 -7.59
N PHE A 265 -0.70 -23.89 -6.38
CA PHE A 265 -1.50 -22.87 -5.69
C PHE A 265 -0.71 -21.60 -5.40
N LEU A 266 0.54 -21.72 -4.97
CA LEU A 266 1.38 -20.58 -4.59
C LEU A 266 2.01 -19.87 -5.79
N LYS A 267 2.05 -20.48 -6.98
CA LYS A 267 2.74 -19.93 -8.16
C LYS A 267 2.30 -18.51 -8.57
N PRO A 268 1.00 -18.12 -8.53
CA PRO A 268 0.60 -16.74 -8.78
C PRO A 268 1.20 -15.73 -7.80
N VAL A 269 1.50 -16.16 -6.57
CA VAL A 269 2.06 -15.32 -5.50
C VAL A 269 3.59 -15.38 -5.47
N LEU A 270 4.16 -16.56 -5.72
CA LEU A 270 5.58 -16.89 -5.55
C LEU A 270 6.19 -17.48 -6.84
N PRO A 271 6.19 -16.73 -7.96
CA PRO A 271 6.58 -17.28 -9.25
C PRO A 271 8.03 -17.77 -9.29
N ALA A 272 8.97 -17.08 -8.62
CA ALA A 272 10.38 -17.47 -8.64
C ALA A 272 10.64 -18.69 -7.75
N LEU A 273 10.03 -18.77 -6.56
CA LEU A 273 10.12 -19.96 -5.71
C LEU A 273 9.40 -21.15 -6.35
N ALA A 274 8.27 -20.93 -7.03
CA ALA A 274 7.59 -21.96 -7.80
C ALA A 274 8.49 -22.50 -8.90
N GLY A 275 9.19 -21.64 -9.66
CA GLY A 275 10.16 -22.10 -10.67
C GLY A 275 11.31 -22.95 -10.08
N GLN A 276 11.79 -22.64 -8.87
CA GLN A 276 12.78 -23.48 -8.17
C GLN A 276 12.18 -24.82 -7.72
N ALA A 277 10.95 -24.80 -7.22
CA ALA A 277 10.21 -26.00 -6.86
C ALA A 277 9.93 -26.89 -8.08
N GLU A 278 9.55 -26.31 -9.23
CA GLU A 278 9.39 -26.99 -10.52
C GLU A 278 10.67 -27.70 -10.96
N ALA A 279 11.83 -27.04 -10.82
CA ALA A 279 13.13 -27.64 -11.10
C ALA A 279 13.42 -28.84 -10.19
N PHE A 280 13.10 -28.74 -8.89
CA PHE A 280 13.21 -29.85 -7.95
C PHE A 280 12.24 -30.99 -8.28
N LEU A 281 11.00 -30.67 -8.63
CA LEU A 281 9.94 -31.62 -9.00
C LEU A 281 10.14 -32.23 -10.40
N GLY A 282 11.12 -31.75 -11.17
CA GLY A 282 11.36 -32.21 -12.55
C GLY A 282 10.20 -31.93 -13.49
N THR A 283 9.34 -30.96 -13.16
CA THR A 283 8.10 -30.65 -13.89
C THR A 283 8.04 -29.15 -14.14
N PRO A 284 8.56 -28.64 -15.27
CA PRO A 284 8.56 -27.21 -15.57
C PRO A 284 7.16 -26.73 -15.96
N ASN A 285 6.88 -25.45 -15.72
CA ASN A 285 5.66 -24.76 -16.15
C ASN A 285 4.37 -25.39 -15.58
N LEU A 286 4.33 -25.61 -14.27
CA LEU A 286 3.13 -26.12 -13.60
C LEU A 286 1.95 -25.17 -13.75
N GLU A 287 0.82 -25.71 -14.19
CA GLU A 287 -0.44 -24.99 -14.36
C GLU A 287 -1.54 -25.60 -13.48
N TRP A 288 -2.69 -24.94 -13.41
CA TRP A 288 -3.81 -25.42 -12.59
C TRP A 288 -4.32 -26.80 -13.05
N ASP A 289 -4.31 -27.04 -14.36
CA ASP A 289 -4.75 -28.32 -14.95
C ASP A 289 -3.83 -29.50 -14.60
N ASP A 290 -2.66 -29.23 -14.03
CA ASP A 290 -1.74 -30.26 -13.56
C ASP A 290 -2.10 -30.82 -12.18
N LEU A 291 -3.10 -30.27 -11.47
CA LEU A 291 -3.49 -30.74 -10.14
C LEU A 291 -3.90 -32.22 -10.09
N SER A 292 -4.40 -32.77 -11.19
CA SER A 292 -4.75 -34.20 -11.27
C SER A 292 -3.53 -35.10 -11.47
N ARG A 293 -2.33 -34.54 -11.66
CA ARG A 293 -1.09 -35.27 -11.92
C ARG A 293 -0.28 -35.46 -10.64
N ARG A 294 0.59 -36.45 -10.68
CA ARG A 294 1.53 -36.77 -9.60
C ARG A 294 2.96 -36.81 -10.17
N PRO A 295 3.94 -36.18 -9.51
CA PRO A 295 5.32 -36.28 -9.94
C PRO A 295 5.82 -37.73 -9.79
N ILE A 296 6.53 -38.25 -10.79
CA ILE A 296 7.05 -39.63 -10.79
C ILE A 296 8.40 -39.70 -10.05
N GLN A 297 9.17 -38.62 -10.13
CA GLN A 297 10.52 -38.53 -9.57
C GLN A 297 10.84 -37.07 -9.23
N VAL A 298 11.68 -36.88 -8.22
CA VAL A 298 12.30 -35.59 -7.91
C VAL A 298 13.78 -35.58 -8.27
N ASN A 299 14.27 -34.40 -8.62
CA ASN A 299 15.68 -34.09 -8.74
C ASN A 299 16.32 -33.93 -7.34
N LYS A 300 17.65 -33.74 -7.33
CA LYS A 300 18.36 -33.43 -6.09
C LYS A 300 17.79 -32.14 -5.49
N TYR A 301 17.41 -32.19 -4.22
CA TYR A 301 16.93 -31.02 -3.50
C TYR A 301 18.04 -29.97 -3.34
N GLU A 302 17.69 -28.74 -3.67
CA GLU A 302 18.48 -27.54 -3.38
C GLU A 302 17.69 -26.63 -2.45
N HIS A 303 18.41 -25.83 -1.67
CA HIS A 303 17.78 -24.95 -0.69
C HIS A 303 16.93 -23.87 -1.38
N LEU A 304 15.61 -23.93 -1.22
CA LEU A 304 14.66 -23.10 -1.98
C LEU A 304 14.47 -21.69 -1.40
N MET A 305 14.56 -21.52 -0.08
CA MET A 305 14.34 -20.21 0.53
C MET A 305 15.06 -20.02 1.86
N THR A 306 15.83 -18.95 1.95
CA THR A 306 16.45 -18.49 3.20
C THR A 306 15.45 -17.71 4.05
N ARG A 307 15.59 -17.83 5.37
CA ARG A 307 14.82 -17.05 6.34
C ARG A 307 15.11 -15.57 6.17
N VAL A 308 14.10 -14.74 6.40
CA VAL A 308 14.26 -13.30 6.55
C VAL A 308 14.99 -13.05 7.88
N ASP A 309 16.14 -12.39 7.82
CA ASP A 309 16.83 -11.91 9.02
C ASP A 309 16.31 -10.50 9.36
N ARG A 310 15.95 -10.29 10.64
CA ARG A 310 15.51 -8.99 11.12
C ARG A 310 16.54 -7.90 10.85
N LYS A 311 17.83 -8.22 10.90
CA LYS A 311 18.90 -7.27 10.60
C LYS A 311 18.84 -6.71 9.19
N GLN A 312 18.35 -7.49 8.20
CA GLN A 312 18.18 -6.99 6.83
C GLN A 312 17.07 -5.95 6.75
N ILE A 313 16.02 -6.11 7.56
CA ILE A 313 14.91 -5.15 7.65
C ILE A 313 15.35 -3.88 8.37
N ASP A 314 16.09 -4.02 9.47
CA ASP A 314 16.64 -2.87 10.19
C ASP A 314 17.61 -2.09 9.27
N ALA A 315 18.48 -2.77 8.52
CA ALA A 315 19.36 -2.16 7.53
C ALA A 315 18.60 -1.42 6.42
N LEU A 316 17.47 -1.97 5.95
CA LEU A 316 16.60 -1.29 4.99
C LEU A 316 16.04 0.02 5.56
N VAL A 317 15.52 -0.02 6.78
CA VAL A 317 14.93 1.16 7.43
C VAL A 317 15.99 2.23 7.65
N GLU A 318 17.18 1.86 8.14
CA GLU A 318 18.27 2.81 8.37
C GLU A 318 18.80 3.41 7.06
N ALA A 319 19.01 2.62 6.01
CA ALA A 319 19.45 3.15 4.72
C ALA A 319 18.44 4.12 4.10
N ASN A 320 17.14 3.89 4.31
CA ASN A 320 16.09 4.83 3.88
C ASN A 320 16.12 6.13 4.70
N LYS A 321 16.60 6.13 5.95
CA LYS A 321 16.84 7.35 6.73
C LYS A 321 18.09 8.09 6.27
N GLU A 322 19.20 7.38 6.06
CA GLU A 322 20.51 7.96 5.72
C GLU A 322 20.55 8.59 4.32
N SER A 323 19.92 7.95 3.34
CA SER A 323 19.82 8.48 1.97
C SER A 323 19.20 9.89 1.93
N MET A 324 18.43 10.28 2.95
CA MET A 324 17.85 11.61 3.07
C MET A 324 18.79 12.63 3.74
N GLN A 325 19.66 12.22 4.67
CA GLN A 325 20.68 13.10 5.26
C GLN A 325 21.78 13.47 4.26
N ALA A 326 22.10 12.54 3.33
CA ALA A 326 23.06 12.81 2.26
C ALA A 326 22.54 13.83 1.24
N ILE A 327 21.22 13.92 1.03
CA ILE A 327 20.61 14.90 0.11
C ILE A 327 20.60 16.32 0.73
N THR A 328 20.70 16.45 2.06
CA THR A 328 20.73 17.77 2.73
C THR A 328 22.10 18.49 2.70
N HIS A 329 23.18 17.87 2.21
CA HIS A 329 24.54 18.42 2.28
C HIS A 329 25.33 18.50 0.95
N SER A 330 24.68 18.76 -0.18
CA SER A 330 25.40 19.07 -1.44
C SER A 330 24.91 20.36 -2.10
N PRO A 331 25.80 21.32 -2.43
CA PRO A 331 25.42 22.54 -3.12
C PRO A 331 25.47 22.39 -4.66
N ALA A 332 24.31 22.62 -5.29
CA ALA A 332 24.06 22.92 -6.72
C ALA A 332 24.24 21.76 -7.73
N ARG A 333 23.45 21.58 -8.81
CA ARG A 333 22.62 22.48 -9.62
C ARG A 333 21.38 21.78 -10.21
N HIS A 334 20.35 22.59 -10.39
CA HIS A 334 19.26 22.59 -11.37
C HIS A 334 19.25 21.51 -12.47
N ALA A 335 18.20 20.68 -12.48
CA ALA A 335 17.34 20.37 -13.63
C ALA A 335 16.27 19.33 -13.23
N ALA A 336 15.23 19.76 -12.49
CA ALA A 336 13.96 19.03 -12.37
C ALA A 336 12.97 19.92 -11.60
N HIS A 337 12.34 20.85 -12.30
CA HIS A 337 11.14 21.54 -11.83
C HIS A 337 10.04 21.25 -12.85
N GLN A 338 9.09 20.41 -12.45
CA GLN A 338 7.65 20.53 -12.68
C GLN A 338 6.99 19.15 -12.55
N VAL A 339 6.83 18.69 -11.31
CA VAL A 339 5.72 17.81 -10.90
C VAL A 339 5.33 18.27 -9.50
N HIS A 340 4.06 18.69 -9.37
CA HIS A 340 3.34 19.08 -8.15
C HIS A 340 4.18 19.19 -6.86
N ALA A 341 4.63 20.41 -6.57
CA ALA A 341 4.94 20.82 -5.22
C ALA A 341 3.61 20.91 -4.45
N GLU A 342 3.23 19.83 -3.77
CA GLU A 342 2.50 20.00 -2.52
C GLU A 342 3.40 20.84 -1.61
N ALA A 343 2.96 22.05 -1.30
CA ALA A 343 3.64 22.89 -0.32
C ALA A 343 3.80 22.07 0.95
N LYS A 344 5.04 21.68 1.26
CA LYS A 344 5.40 21.16 2.58
C LYS A 344 4.96 22.23 3.56
N VAL A 345 3.97 21.94 4.39
CA VAL A 345 3.76 22.71 5.62
C VAL A 345 4.97 22.39 6.49
N GLU A 346 5.96 23.27 6.43
CA GLU A 346 7.16 23.19 7.25
C GLU A 346 6.74 23.43 8.70
N ILE A 347 6.52 22.34 9.43
CA ILE A 347 6.25 22.42 10.87
C ILE A 347 7.56 22.84 11.53
N ALA A 348 7.52 23.92 12.29
CA ALA A 348 8.67 24.44 13.04
C ALA A 348 9.25 23.36 13.98
N PRO A 349 10.52 23.48 14.40
CA PRO A 349 11.13 22.58 15.37
C PRO A 349 10.27 22.40 16.63
N THR A 350 10.37 21.21 17.24
CA THR A 350 9.62 20.89 18.46
C THR A 350 9.99 21.84 19.59
N VAL A 351 8.99 22.46 20.20
CA VAL A 351 9.13 23.24 21.44
C VAL A 351 8.71 22.39 22.64
N SER A 352 9.34 22.64 23.79
CA SER A 352 8.96 22.04 25.06
C SER A 352 7.63 22.61 25.60
N ILE A 353 6.97 21.86 26.50
CA ILE A 353 5.76 22.32 27.17
C ILE A 353 5.99 23.58 28.01
N ASP A 354 7.20 23.74 28.57
CA ASP A 354 7.61 24.91 29.32
C ASP A 354 7.77 26.15 28.42
N GLU A 355 8.22 25.97 27.18
CA GLU A 355 8.29 27.04 26.18
C GLU A 355 6.89 27.46 25.71
N PHE A 356 6.00 26.51 25.49
CA PHE A 356 4.60 26.83 25.14
C PHE A 356 3.87 27.54 26.28
N SER A 357 4.08 27.09 27.52
CA SER A 357 3.45 27.66 28.73
C SER A 357 3.82 29.13 28.98
N LYS A 358 4.92 29.62 28.38
CA LYS A 358 5.32 31.04 28.43
C LYS A 358 4.44 31.94 27.58
N VAL A 359 3.69 31.40 26.62
CA VAL A 359 2.76 32.18 25.77
C VAL A 359 1.39 32.25 26.47
N ASP A 360 0.91 33.45 26.77
CA ASP A 360 -0.43 33.64 27.37
C ASP A 360 -1.45 33.81 26.25
N LEU A 361 -2.05 32.69 25.83
CA LEU A 361 -3.15 32.66 24.87
C LEU A 361 -4.49 32.79 25.60
N ARG A 362 -5.31 33.77 25.22
CA ARG A 362 -6.63 34.00 25.81
C ARG A 362 -7.73 34.12 24.78
N ILE A 363 -8.94 33.69 25.18
CA ILE A 363 -10.16 33.99 24.45
C ILE A 363 -10.51 35.47 24.64
N ALA A 364 -10.72 36.16 23.53
CA ALA A 364 -11.05 37.58 23.50
C ALA A 364 -12.34 37.83 22.73
N LYS A 365 -13.19 38.75 23.23
CA LYS A 365 -14.37 39.23 22.51
C LYS A 365 -14.04 40.50 21.76
N ILE A 366 -14.36 40.54 20.47
CA ILE A 366 -14.22 41.75 19.65
C ILE A 366 -15.37 42.69 20.02
N VAL A 367 -15.09 43.72 20.83
CA VAL A 367 -16.10 44.70 21.25
C VAL A 367 -16.24 45.83 20.23
N ASN A 368 -15.17 46.16 19.51
CA ASN A 368 -15.21 47.10 18.39
C ASN A 368 -14.21 46.70 17.30
N ALA A 369 -14.53 47.04 16.05
CA ALA A 369 -13.68 46.83 14.89
C ALA A 369 -13.81 48.03 13.94
N GLU A 370 -12.69 48.67 13.62
CA GLU A 370 -12.64 49.90 12.83
C GLU A 370 -11.60 49.77 11.70
N GLN A 371 -11.84 50.45 10.58
CA GLN A 371 -10.81 50.60 9.56
C GLN A 371 -9.74 51.57 10.04
N VAL A 372 -8.49 51.28 9.70
CA VAL A 372 -7.36 52.18 9.99
C VAL A 372 -7.16 53.11 8.79
N GLU A 373 -7.35 54.40 9.01
CA GLU A 373 -7.13 55.42 7.98
C GLU A 373 -5.65 55.44 7.54
N GLY A 374 -5.42 55.29 6.24
CA GLY A 374 -4.06 55.19 5.67
C GLY A 374 -3.38 53.82 5.79
N ALA A 375 -4.11 52.74 6.10
CA ALA A 375 -3.59 51.37 6.02
C ALA A 375 -4.54 50.43 5.24
N ASP A 376 -4.02 49.84 4.16
CA ASP A 376 -4.80 49.02 3.22
C ASP A 376 -5.09 47.61 3.73
N LYS A 377 -4.32 47.13 4.73
CA LYS A 377 -4.37 45.75 5.22
C LYS A 377 -4.83 45.59 6.67
N LEU A 378 -4.94 46.69 7.43
CA LEU A 378 -5.13 46.63 8.89
C LEU A 378 -6.55 47.01 9.31
N LEU A 379 -7.09 46.28 10.28
CA LEU A 379 -8.23 46.67 11.11
C LEU A 379 -7.75 46.94 12.53
N LYS A 380 -8.32 47.95 13.17
CA LYS A 380 -8.14 48.22 14.61
C LYS A 380 -9.25 47.50 15.36
N LEU A 381 -8.87 46.54 16.21
CA LEU A 381 -9.80 45.79 17.04
C LEU A 381 -9.63 46.21 18.49
N THR A 382 -10.75 46.47 19.16
CA THR A 382 -10.82 46.55 20.62
C THR A 382 -11.31 45.21 21.13
N LEU A 383 -10.49 44.57 21.96
CA LEU A 383 -10.70 43.22 22.45
C LEU A 383 -10.94 43.24 23.96
N ASP A 384 -12.03 42.63 24.43
CA ASP A 384 -12.26 42.34 25.85
C ASP A 384 -11.67 40.95 26.18
N VAL A 385 -10.75 40.91 27.14
CA VAL A 385 -10.06 39.69 27.60
C VAL A 385 -10.46 39.30 29.02
N GLY A 386 -11.71 39.59 29.41
CA GLY A 386 -12.28 39.16 30.69
C GLY A 386 -12.04 40.16 31.82
N GLY A 387 -12.35 41.43 31.58
CA GLY A 387 -12.30 42.50 32.59
C GLY A 387 -11.38 43.67 32.26
N GLU A 388 -10.57 43.55 31.20
CA GLU A 388 -9.81 44.65 30.62
C GLU A 388 -9.95 44.64 29.09
N THR A 389 -9.78 45.81 28.48
CA THR A 389 -9.77 45.93 27.01
C THR A 389 -8.37 46.17 26.49
N ARG A 390 -8.05 45.57 25.35
CA ARG A 390 -6.77 45.68 24.66
C ARG A 390 -6.99 46.15 23.23
N THR A 391 -6.11 47.00 22.73
CA THR A 391 -6.13 47.39 21.32
C THR A 391 -5.14 46.57 20.51
N VAL A 392 -5.60 45.97 19.41
CA VAL A 392 -4.72 45.26 18.46
C VAL A 392 -4.97 45.72 17.03
N PHE A 393 -3.91 45.73 16.23
CA PHE A 393 -3.98 46.03 14.80
C PHE A 393 -3.79 44.73 14.00
N ALA A 394 -4.87 44.24 13.38
CA ALA A 394 -4.91 42.93 12.73
C ALA A 394 -4.89 43.05 11.20
N GLY A 395 -4.03 42.28 10.55
CA GLY A 395 -3.85 42.23 9.08
C GLY A 395 -4.96 41.52 8.31
N ILE A 396 -6.22 41.64 8.74
CA ILE A 396 -7.34 40.81 8.26
C ILE A 396 -8.37 41.57 7.42
N LYS A 397 -8.06 42.82 7.04
CA LYS A 397 -8.98 43.72 6.31
C LYS A 397 -9.45 43.16 4.95
N SER A 398 -8.60 42.40 4.26
CA SER A 398 -8.95 41.83 2.95
C SER A 398 -9.95 40.66 3.01
N ALA A 399 -10.18 40.09 4.19
CA ALA A 399 -11.05 38.91 4.37
C ALA A 399 -12.29 39.16 5.22
N TYR A 400 -12.32 40.25 6.01
CA TYR A 400 -13.41 40.50 6.96
C TYR A 400 -13.92 41.94 6.91
N ASP A 401 -15.25 42.05 6.92
CA ASP A 401 -15.99 43.29 7.15
C ASP A 401 -16.00 43.61 8.66
N PRO A 402 -15.54 44.81 9.09
CA PRO A 402 -15.49 45.20 10.50
C PRO A 402 -16.82 45.02 11.25
N GLU A 403 -17.95 45.33 10.63
CA GLU A 403 -19.26 45.22 11.30
C GLU A 403 -19.62 43.78 11.66
N LYS A 404 -19.16 42.81 10.86
CA LYS A 404 -19.38 41.37 11.09
C LYS A 404 -18.45 40.77 12.15
N LEU A 405 -17.43 41.51 12.59
CA LEU A 405 -16.49 41.06 13.61
C LEU A 405 -16.96 41.39 15.03
N LYS A 406 -17.78 42.44 15.20
CA LYS A 406 -18.29 42.85 16.51
C LYS A 406 -19.09 41.72 17.16
N GLY A 407 -18.78 41.43 18.42
CA GLY A 407 -19.42 40.37 19.20
C GLY A 407 -18.81 38.97 19.02
N ARG A 408 -17.95 38.74 18.01
CA ARG A 408 -17.28 37.44 17.83
C ARG A 408 -16.21 37.19 18.88
N LEU A 409 -16.00 35.92 19.21
CA LEU A 409 -14.87 35.45 20.02
C LEU A 409 -13.72 35.02 19.11
N THR A 410 -12.49 35.30 19.55
CA THR A 410 -11.24 34.96 18.87
C THR A 410 -10.14 34.59 19.87
N VAL A 411 -9.05 34.00 19.41
CA VAL A 411 -7.84 33.78 20.23
C VAL A 411 -6.87 34.95 20.07
N MET A 412 -6.34 35.44 21.20
CA MET A 412 -5.32 36.49 21.27
C MET A 412 -4.09 36.01 22.05
N VAL A 413 -2.90 36.39 21.60
CA VAL A 413 -1.68 36.35 22.41
C VAL A 413 -1.62 37.60 23.28
N ALA A 414 -1.82 37.44 24.59
CA ALA A 414 -2.02 38.53 25.55
C ALA A 414 -0.71 39.08 26.15
N ASN A 415 0.38 38.30 26.14
CA ASN A 415 1.65 38.70 26.77
C ASN A 415 2.78 39.03 25.77
N LEU A 416 2.42 39.43 24.54
CA LEU A 416 3.40 40.01 23.62
C LEU A 416 3.76 41.44 24.05
N ALA A 417 5.03 41.80 23.90
CA ALA A 417 5.49 43.16 24.17
C ALA A 417 4.70 44.18 23.31
N PRO A 418 4.15 45.26 23.89
CA PRO A 418 3.40 46.24 23.14
C PRO A 418 4.26 46.86 22.02
N ARG A 419 3.69 46.92 20.81
CA ARG A 419 4.38 47.48 19.64
C ARG A 419 3.77 48.83 19.27
N LYS A 420 4.58 49.89 19.33
CA LYS A 420 4.17 51.22 18.84
C LYS A 420 4.11 51.19 17.31
N MET A 421 2.94 51.52 16.78
CA MET A 421 2.63 51.58 15.36
C MET A 421 2.32 53.04 14.98
N LYS A 422 2.31 53.36 13.68
CA LYS A 422 1.96 54.69 13.18
C LYS A 422 0.58 55.18 13.66
N PHE A 423 -0.33 54.25 13.96
CA PHE A 423 -1.75 54.51 14.23
C PHE A 423 -2.16 54.26 15.70
N GLY A 424 -1.21 53.94 16.58
CA GLY A 424 -1.46 53.61 17.99
C GLY A 424 -0.53 52.53 18.53
N VAL A 425 -0.81 52.01 19.72
CA VAL A 425 -0.05 50.91 20.33
C VAL A 425 -0.83 49.61 20.16
N SER A 426 -0.19 48.57 19.62
CA SER A 426 -0.76 47.20 19.56
C SER A 426 -0.31 46.44 20.81
N GLU A 427 -1.26 46.00 21.63
CA GLU A 427 -1.03 45.36 22.92
C GLU A 427 -1.15 43.83 22.86
N GLY A 428 -1.04 43.26 21.67
CA GLY A 428 -1.06 41.82 21.42
C GLY A 428 -1.36 41.49 19.97
N MET A 429 -1.71 40.23 19.73
CA MET A 429 -1.92 39.69 18.38
C MET A 429 -3.08 38.69 18.36
N VAL A 430 -4.00 38.84 17.41
CA VAL A 430 -5.03 37.82 17.13
C VAL A 430 -4.47 36.74 16.21
N LEU A 431 -4.92 35.50 16.40
CA LEU A 431 -4.47 34.37 15.60
C LEU A 431 -5.40 34.11 14.41
N ALA A 432 -4.83 34.04 13.22
CA ALA A 432 -5.51 33.68 11.98
C ALA A 432 -4.66 32.71 11.17
N ALA A 433 -5.31 31.76 10.51
CA ALA A 433 -4.66 30.85 9.56
C ALA A 433 -4.62 31.46 8.16
N SER A 434 -3.50 31.27 7.46
CA SER A 434 -3.28 31.64 6.06
C SER A 434 -2.36 30.63 5.40
N GLY A 435 -2.50 30.41 4.10
CA GLY A 435 -1.62 29.55 3.29
C GLY A 435 -1.40 30.12 1.89
N ASP A 436 -0.89 29.30 0.97
CA ASP A 436 -0.59 29.71 -0.42
C ASP A 436 -1.84 29.96 -1.29
N GLY A 437 -3.03 29.68 -0.77
CA GLY A 437 -4.32 29.97 -1.40
C GLY A 437 -4.96 31.28 -0.91
N PRO A 438 -6.00 31.79 -1.60
CA PRO A 438 -6.68 33.01 -1.18
C PRO A 438 -7.51 32.78 0.10
N GLY A 439 -7.08 33.34 1.23
CA GLY A 439 -7.91 33.39 2.44
C GLY A 439 -7.15 33.70 3.73
N LEU A 440 -7.76 34.52 4.60
CA LEU A 440 -7.36 34.69 6.00
C LEU A 440 -8.50 34.18 6.88
N PHE A 441 -8.21 33.25 7.78
CA PHE A 441 -9.21 32.57 8.61
C PHE A 441 -8.96 32.86 10.09
N LEU A 442 -9.73 33.75 10.68
CA LEU A 442 -9.67 34.08 12.11
C LEU A 442 -10.09 32.86 12.95
N LEU A 443 -9.26 32.46 13.92
CA LEU A 443 -9.55 31.32 14.80
C LEU A 443 -10.63 31.69 15.83
N SER A 444 -11.68 30.88 15.92
CA SER A 444 -12.77 31.03 16.88
C SER A 444 -12.87 29.82 17.81
N PRO A 445 -13.17 30.02 19.11
CA PRO A 445 -13.42 28.91 20.04
C PRO A 445 -14.83 28.31 19.84
N ASP A 446 -15.02 27.10 20.37
CA ASP A 446 -16.34 26.46 20.46
C ASP A 446 -17.30 27.20 21.40
N SER A 447 -18.59 26.88 21.27
CA SER A 447 -19.65 27.45 22.11
C SER A 447 -19.42 27.19 23.59
N GLY A 448 -19.57 28.22 24.42
CA GLY A 448 -19.37 28.15 25.88
C GLY A 448 -18.09 28.82 26.37
N ALA A 449 -17.14 29.11 25.48
CA ALA A 449 -15.97 29.90 25.80
C ALA A 449 -16.35 31.34 26.22
N GLN A 450 -15.67 31.87 27.22
CA GLN A 450 -15.89 33.22 27.76
C GLN A 450 -14.63 34.09 27.61
N PRO A 451 -14.78 35.42 27.48
CA PRO A 451 -13.64 36.34 27.48
C PRO A 451 -12.74 36.14 28.70
N GLY A 452 -11.44 36.06 28.47
CA GLY A 452 -10.41 35.88 29.50
C GLY A 452 -10.06 34.45 29.86
N MET A 453 -10.78 33.44 29.33
CA MET A 453 -10.38 32.05 29.48
C MET A 453 -9.00 31.81 28.84
N LYS A 454 -8.10 31.15 29.59
CA LYS A 454 -6.76 30.79 29.12
C LYS A 454 -6.82 29.53 28.24
N VAL A 455 -6.19 29.59 27.07
CA VAL A 455 -5.99 28.43 26.18
C VAL A 455 -4.77 27.65 26.69
N LYS A 456 -4.89 26.33 26.80
CA LYS A 456 -3.87 25.44 27.39
C LYS A 456 -3.55 24.29 26.46
#